data_AF-A0A7V9AT07-F1
#
_entry.id   AF-A0A7V9AT07-F1
#
_cell.length_a   1.000
_cell.length_b   1.000
_cell.length_c   1.000
_cell.angle_alpha   90.00
_cell.angle_beta   90.00
_cell.angle_gamma   90.00
#
_symmetry.space_group_name_H-M   'P 1'
#
loop_
_entity.id
_entity.type
_entity.pdbx_description
1 polymer ?
#
loop_
_entity_poly.entity_id
_entity_poly.type
_entity_poly.pdbx_seq_one_letter_code
_entity_poly.pdbx_strand_id
1 'polypeptide(L)'
;MPRGGKPEWLKVRAPGSENYLRLKGLMRTLGLHTVCEEANCPNIGECWHHGTATFMILGDTCTRSCGYCNVVHGTPQSPDANEPAKVASAIHAMELAYVVVTSVDRDDLPDGGASHFARTIGETRARIPSCRLEVLIPDFKGDEAALRTVLDARPDVLNHNIETVPRLYRTARPGGRYERALQVLERARAYAPAIPTKSGLMVGLGEEWDEVVETLRDLNAAG
;
A
#
# COMPACT_ATOMS: atom_id res chain seq x y z
N MET A 1 -15.43 -15.13 -16.05
CA MET A 1 -13.97 -15.18 -16.21
C MET A 1 -13.58 -16.53 -16.77
N PRO A 2 -12.71 -16.62 -17.79
CA PRO A 2 -12.35 -17.90 -18.37
C PRO A 2 -11.72 -18.79 -17.29
N ARG A 3 -12.26 -20.00 -17.11
CA ARG A 3 -11.76 -21.01 -16.17
C ARG A 3 -10.52 -21.72 -16.75
N GLY A 4 -9.51 -20.95 -17.16
CA GLY A 4 -8.23 -21.47 -17.63
C GLY A 4 -7.18 -21.40 -16.51
N GLY A 5 -6.21 -22.32 -16.52
CA GLY A 5 -5.04 -22.22 -15.65
C GLY A 5 -4.24 -20.94 -15.95
N LYS A 6 -3.46 -20.48 -14.96
CA LYS A 6 -2.55 -19.33 -15.18
C LYS A 6 -1.59 -19.64 -16.34
N PRO A 7 -1.34 -18.67 -17.24
CA PRO A 7 -0.40 -18.87 -18.34
C PRO A 7 1.02 -19.10 -17.81
N GLU A 8 1.85 -19.80 -18.59
CA GLU A 8 3.18 -20.24 -18.13
C GLU A 8 4.08 -19.08 -17.70
N TRP A 9 4.04 -17.98 -18.46
CA TRP A 9 4.83 -16.77 -18.18
C TRP A 9 4.45 -16.07 -16.87
N LEU A 10 3.32 -16.41 -16.24
CA LEU A 10 2.85 -15.85 -14.97
C LEU A 10 3.17 -16.74 -13.76
N LYS A 11 3.78 -17.92 -13.97
CA LYS A 11 4.13 -18.84 -12.88
C LYS A 11 5.47 -18.44 -12.26
N VAL A 12 5.53 -18.50 -10.94
CA VAL A 12 6.72 -18.20 -10.13
C VAL A 12 7.14 -19.40 -9.29
N ARG A 13 8.39 -19.41 -8.82
CA ARG A 13 8.89 -20.43 -7.90
C ARG A 13 8.34 -20.18 -6.49
N ALA A 14 8.06 -21.26 -5.76
CA ALA A 14 7.62 -21.16 -4.37
C ALA A 14 8.74 -20.55 -3.49
N PRO A 15 8.39 -19.69 -2.52
CA PRO A 15 9.37 -19.09 -1.62
C PRO A 15 9.96 -20.11 -0.65
N GLY A 16 11.25 -20.01 -0.37
CA GLY A 16 11.95 -20.92 0.55
C GLY A 16 13.36 -20.49 0.94
N SER A 17 13.73 -19.24 0.67
CA SER A 17 15.05 -18.72 1.06
C SER A 17 15.14 -18.53 2.58
N GLU A 18 16.37 -18.50 3.11
CA GLU A 18 16.62 -18.26 4.54
C GLU A 18 16.06 -16.91 5.00
N ASN A 19 16.27 -15.86 4.19
CA ASN A 19 15.66 -14.54 4.42
C ASN A 19 14.13 -14.64 4.51
N TYR A 20 13.50 -15.41 3.62
CA TYR A 20 12.05 -15.57 3.66
C TYR A 20 11.57 -16.18 4.98
N LEU A 21 12.21 -17.27 5.43
CA LEU A 21 11.86 -17.93 6.69
C LEU A 21 12.09 -17.03 7.91
N ARG A 22 13.19 -16.27 7.92
CA ARG A 22 13.52 -15.31 8.97
C ARG A 22 12.47 -14.20 9.07
N LEU A 23 12.13 -13.58 7.94
CA LEU A 23 11.11 -12.53 7.87
C LEU A 23 9.76 -13.04 8.36
N LYS A 24 9.35 -14.22 7.88
CA LYS A 24 8.09 -14.85 8.26
C LYS A 24 8.00 -15.11 9.77
N GLY A 25 9.09 -15.60 10.37
CA GLY A 25 9.17 -15.77 11.82
C GLY A 25 9.01 -14.45 12.56
N LEU A 26 9.74 -13.42 12.12
CA LEU A 26 9.71 -12.10 12.76
C LEU A 26 8.34 -11.43 12.70
N MET A 27 7.65 -11.49 11.56
CA MET A 27 6.30 -10.91 11.42
C MET A 27 5.33 -11.52 12.43
N ARG A 28 5.38 -12.85 12.60
CA ARG A 28 4.56 -13.57 13.58
C ARG A 28 4.91 -13.22 15.02
N THR A 29 6.20 -13.14 15.35
CA THR A 29 6.64 -12.79 16.71
C THR A 29 6.23 -11.37 17.11
N LEU A 30 6.23 -10.42 16.16
CA LEU A 30 5.84 -9.04 16.42
C LEU A 30 4.33 -8.78 16.28
N GLY A 31 3.57 -9.75 15.77
CA GLY A 31 2.15 -9.59 15.48
C GLY A 31 1.91 -8.53 14.40
N LEU A 32 2.73 -8.55 13.34
CA LEU A 32 2.65 -7.64 12.21
C LEU A 32 2.08 -8.34 10.98
N HIS A 33 1.44 -7.56 10.11
CA HIS A 33 0.90 -8.03 8.84
C HIS A 33 1.71 -7.50 7.65
N THR A 34 1.72 -8.27 6.56
CA THR A 34 2.32 -7.84 5.30
C THR A 34 1.33 -8.06 4.16
N VAL A 35 1.25 -7.13 3.22
CA VAL A 35 0.47 -7.36 1.99
C VAL A 35 1.03 -8.56 1.22
N CYS A 36 2.33 -8.83 1.36
CA CYS A 36 2.98 -9.97 0.75
C CYS A 36 2.29 -11.29 1.12
N GLU A 37 1.94 -11.46 2.40
CA GLU A 37 1.25 -12.65 2.91
C GLU A 37 -0.26 -12.55 2.69
N GLU A 38 -0.90 -11.44 3.11
CA GLU A 38 -2.36 -11.30 3.09
C GLU A 38 -2.95 -11.26 1.68
N ALA A 39 -2.20 -10.74 0.70
CA ALA A 39 -2.60 -10.75 -0.72
C ALA A 39 -2.12 -11.97 -1.50
N ASN A 40 -1.48 -12.95 -0.84
CA ASN A 40 -0.88 -14.13 -1.50
C ASN A 40 0.05 -13.75 -2.66
N CYS A 41 0.94 -12.79 -2.41
CA CYS A 41 1.78 -12.21 -3.46
C CYS A 41 2.74 -13.25 -4.05
N PRO A 42 2.72 -13.49 -5.38
CA PRO A 42 3.65 -14.42 -6.01
C PRO A 42 5.12 -13.98 -5.87
N ASN A 43 5.37 -12.69 -5.69
CA ASN A 43 6.72 -12.11 -5.65
C ASN A 43 7.35 -12.12 -4.25
N ILE A 44 6.66 -12.64 -3.22
CA ILE A 44 7.13 -12.60 -1.82
C ILE A 44 8.55 -13.15 -1.65
N GLY A 45 8.89 -14.25 -2.31
CA GLY A 45 10.20 -14.87 -2.21
C GLY A 45 11.33 -14.03 -2.78
N GLU A 46 11.08 -13.36 -3.91
CA GLU A 46 12.05 -12.49 -4.58
C GLU A 46 12.21 -11.17 -3.81
N CYS A 47 11.10 -10.49 -3.48
CA CYS A 47 11.13 -9.24 -2.73
C CYS A 47 11.89 -9.38 -1.41
N TRP A 48 11.56 -10.42 -0.63
CA TRP A 48 12.16 -10.64 0.69
C TRP A 48 13.62 -11.09 0.58
N HIS A 49 14.01 -11.75 -0.52
CA HIS A 49 15.41 -12.04 -0.78
C HIS A 49 16.23 -10.76 -1.03
N HIS A 50 15.67 -9.79 -1.77
CA HIS A 50 16.31 -8.52 -2.10
C HIS A 50 16.22 -7.44 -1.01
N GLY A 51 15.76 -7.80 0.19
CA GLY A 51 15.71 -6.84 1.31
C GLY A 51 14.65 -5.76 1.14
N THR A 52 13.50 -6.10 0.56
CA THR A 52 12.30 -5.25 0.52
C THR A 52 11.07 -6.00 1.01
N ALA A 53 10.20 -5.29 1.72
CA ALA A 53 8.92 -5.81 2.20
C ALA A 53 7.86 -4.71 2.21
N THR A 54 6.60 -5.13 2.09
CA THR A 54 5.44 -4.27 2.21
C THR A 54 4.69 -4.58 3.49
N PHE A 55 4.83 -3.71 4.50
CA PHE A 55 4.13 -3.80 5.76
C PHE A 55 2.70 -3.29 5.59
N MET A 56 1.74 -4.02 6.14
CA MET A 56 0.35 -3.61 6.23
C MET A 56 0.04 -3.24 7.68
N ILE A 57 -0.14 -1.95 7.93
CA ILE A 57 -0.49 -1.41 9.26
C ILE A 57 -2.01 -1.32 9.41
N LEU A 58 -2.47 -1.09 10.65
CA LEU A 58 -3.87 -0.93 11.04
C LEU A 58 -4.70 -2.21 10.97
N GLY A 59 -4.03 -3.36 11.00
CA GLY A 59 -4.62 -4.71 11.02
C GLY A 59 -4.81 -5.33 9.63
N ASP A 60 -5.57 -6.42 9.60
CA ASP A 60 -5.84 -7.26 8.42
C ASP A 60 -7.29 -7.20 7.91
N THR A 61 -8.12 -6.39 8.58
CA THR A 61 -9.54 -6.26 8.32
C THR A 61 -9.85 -4.85 7.84
N CYS A 62 -10.42 -4.74 6.64
CA CYS A 62 -10.68 -3.48 5.93
C CYS A 62 -12.16 -3.06 6.03
N THR A 63 -12.40 -1.76 6.22
CA THR A 63 -13.77 -1.20 6.22
C THR A 63 -14.41 -1.20 4.83
N ARG A 64 -13.62 -1.44 3.77
CA ARG A 64 -14.06 -1.46 2.36
C ARG A 64 -13.94 -2.86 1.75
N SER A 65 -14.66 -3.07 0.66
CA SER A 65 -14.79 -4.35 -0.04
C SER A 65 -14.50 -4.20 -1.54
N CYS A 66 -13.28 -3.80 -1.89
CA CYS A 66 -12.84 -3.73 -3.28
C CYS A 66 -12.86 -5.12 -3.93
N GLY A 67 -13.48 -5.24 -5.12
CA GLY A 67 -13.75 -6.54 -5.75
C GLY A 67 -12.52 -7.33 -6.21
N TYR A 68 -11.35 -6.68 -6.26
CA TYR A 68 -10.07 -7.31 -6.58
C TYR A 68 -9.22 -7.62 -5.33
N CYS A 69 -9.58 -7.07 -4.18
CA CYS A 69 -8.72 -7.11 -3.00
C CYS A 69 -8.94 -8.41 -2.22
N ASN A 70 -7.85 -9.06 -1.83
CA ASN A 70 -7.88 -10.30 -1.04
C ASN A 70 -7.92 -10.07 0.48
N VAL A 71 -7.81 -8.81 0.92
CA VAL A 71 -7.89 -8.44 2.34
C VAL A 71 -9.32 -8.63 2.84
N VAL A 72 -9.46 -9.12 4.08
CA VAL A 72 -10.76 -9.40 4.70
C VAL A 72 -11.56 -8.11 4.85
N HIS A 73 -12.81 -8.13 4.40
CA HIS A 73 -13.76 -7.05 4.70
C HIS A 73 -14.46 -7.32 6.04
N GLY A 74 -14.55 -6.31 6.90
CA GLY A 74 -15.28 -6.41 8.17
C GLY A 74 -15.11 -5.21 9.08
N THR A 75 -15.39 -5.41 10.37
CA THR A 75 -15.16 -4.41 11.42
C THR A 75 -13.74 -4.58 11.98
N PRO A 76 -12.84 -3.61 11.77
CA PRO A 76 -11.47 -3.72 12.27
C PRO A 76 -11.41 -3.67 13.80
N GLN A 77 -10.34 -4.25 14.36
CA GLN A 77 -10.00 -4.04 15.77
C GLN A 77 -9.44 -2.64 16.02
N SER A 78 -9.37 -2.25 17.30
CA SER A 78 -8.67 -1.03 17.70
C SER A 78 -7.21 -1.10 17.27
N PRO A 79 -6.64 -0.04 16.66
CA PRO A 79 -5.24 -0.04 16.26
C PRO A 79 -4.32 -0.31 17.45
N ASP A 80 -3.28 -1.13 17.26
CA ASP A 80 -2.22 -1.28 18.25
C ASP A 80 -1.37 0.00 18.29
N ALA A 81 -1.41 0.72 19.40
CA ALA A 81 -0.66 1.96 19.55
C ALA A 81 0.88 1.78 19.42
N ASN A 82 1.39 0.56 19.62
CA ASN A 82 2.81 0.22 19.49
C ASN A 82 3.19 -0.34 18.10
N GLU A 83 2.22 -0.55 17.20
CA GLU A 83 2.47 -1.03 15.84
C GLU A 83 3.54 -0.21 15.09
N PRO A 84 3.58 1.14 15.15
CA PRO A 84 4.64 1.92 14.48
C PRO A 84 6.06 1.56 14.94
N ALA A 85 6.25 1.40 16.25
CA ALA A 85 7.54 1.04 16.84
C ALA A 85 7.91 -0.43 16.53
N LYS A 86 6.92 -1.32 16.47
CA LYS A 86 7.12 -2.72 16.05
C LYS A 86 7.55 -2.80 14.60
N VAL A 87 6.91 -2.05 13.69
CA VAL A 87 7.32 -1.95 12.28
C VAL A 87 8.76 -1.45 12.17
N ALA A 88 9.12 -0.35 12.84
CA ALA A 88 10.49 0.15 12.85
C ALA A 88 11.50 -0.89 13.42
N SER A 89 11.09 -1.67 14.44
CA SER A 89 11.88 -2.77 14.98
C SER A 89 12.12 -3.87 13.94
N ALA A 90 11.08 -4.25 13.20
CA ALA A 90 11.17 -5.26 12.15
C ALA A 90 12.10 -4.81 11.03
N ILE A 91 11.93 -3.57 10.55
CA ILE A 91 12.76 -2.98 9.49
C ILE A 91 14.24 -2.98 9.90
N HIS A 92 14.53 -2.57 11.14
CA HIS A 92 15.90 -2.57 11.66
C HIS A 92 16.49 -3.98 11.77
N ALA A 93 15.75 -4.92 12.37
CA ALA A 93 16.20 -6.29 12.58
C ALA A 93 16.43 -7.06 11.27
N MET A 94 15.86 -6.59 10.17
CA MET A 94 15.97 -7.17 8.84
C MET A 94 16.91 -6.39 7.91
N GLU A 95 17.46 -5.27 8.37
CA GLU A 95 18.37 -4.41 7.60
C GLU A 95 17.78 -4.02 6.23
N LEU A 96 16.46 -3.76 6.18
CA LEU A 96 15.81 -3.41 4.91
C LEU A 96 16.27 -2.03 4.43
N ALA A 97 16.75 -1.97 3.18
CA ALA A 97 17.18 -0.73 2.55
C ALA A 97 16.00 0.09 2.01
N TYR A 98 14.92 -0.59 1.60
CA TYR A 98 13.71 0.02 1.06
C TYR A 98 12.48 -0.72 1.60
N VAL A 99 11.49 0.04 2.06
CA VAL A 99 10.25 -0.50 2.60
C VAL A 99 9.06 0.23 2.02
N VAL A 100 7.98 -0.53 1.82
CA VAL A 100 6.67 0.04 1.54
C VAL A 100 5.81 -0.13 2.79
N VAL A 101 5.16 0.92 3.23
CA VAL A 101 4.14 0.86 4.28
C VAL A 101 2.80 1.17 3.65
N THR A 102 1.83 0.29 3.82
CA THR A 102 0.45 0.47 3.39
C THR A 102 -0.50 0.12 4.52
N SER A 103 -1.79 0.37 4.35
CA SER A 103 -2.80 0.01 5.34
C SER A 103 -4.06 -0.55 4.68
N VAL A 104 -4.88 -1.19 5.48
CA VAL A 104 -6.31 -1.32 5.19
C VAL A 104 -6.99 0.06 5.23
N ASP A 105 -8.16 0.20 4.61
CA ASP A 105 -9.00 1.38 4.83
C ASP A 105 -9.58 1.34 6.24
N ARG A 106 -9.47 2.47 6.96
CA ARG A 106 -9.96 2.66 8.33
C ARG A 106 -10.97 3.79 8.40
N ASP A 107 -12.07 3.61 7.67
CA ASP A 107 -13.16 4.59 7.60
C ASP A 107 -13.85 4.84 8.95
N ASP A 108 -13.56 4.01 9.95
CA ASP A 108 -13.99 4.09 11.35
C ASP A 108 -13.14 5.06 12.20
N LEU A 109 -11.93 5.40 11.76
CA LEU A 109 -11.05 6.34 12.46
C LEU A 109 -11.28 7.78 11.99
N PRO A 110 -11.17 8.79 12.89
CA PRO A 110 -11.41 10.19 12.53
C PRO A 110 -10.52 10.73 11.40
N ASP A 111 -9.27 10.28 11.32
CA ASP A 111 -8.27 10.71 10.32
C ASP A 111 -7.98 9.62 9.28
N GLY A 112 -8.80 8.57 9.22
CA GLY A 112 -8.60 7.42 8.35
C GLY A 112 -7.30 6.65 8.57
N GLY A 113 -6.61 6.85 9.71
CA GLY A 113 -5.32 6.23 10.03
C GLY A 113 -4.09 7.03 9.61
N ALA A 114 -4.24 8.26 9.11
CA ALA A 114 -3.13 9.10 8.65
C ALA A 114 -2.07 9.36 9.74
N SER A 115 -2.48 9.63 10.98
CA SER A 115 -1.56 9.78 12.11
C SER A 115 -0.74 8.51 12.37
N HIS A 116 -1.29 7.33 12.08
CA HIS A 116 -0.59 6.06 12.24
C HIS A 116 0.53 5.90 11.20
N PHE A 117 0.27 6.26 9.93
CA PHE A 117 1.31 6.36 8.90
C PHE A 117 2.43 7.32 9.33
N ALA A 118 2.07 8.53 9.77
CA ALA A 118 3.03 9.54 10.19
C ALA A 118 3.92 9.05 11.34
N ARG A 119 3.33 8.37 12.34
CA ARG A 119 4.07 7.75 13.45
C ARG A 119 5.00 6.64 12.96
N THR A 120 4.56 5.78 12.05
CA THR A 120 5.40 4.70 11.48
C THR A 120 6.59 5.25 10.72
N ILE A 121 6.40 6.31 9.94
CA ILE A 121 7.51 7.03 9.28
C ILE A 121 8.46 7.60 10.33
N GLY A 122 7.95 8.31 11.34
CA GLY A 122 8.74 8.93 12.39
C GLY A 122 9.61 7.94 13.17
N GLU A 123 9.01 6.84 13.66
CA GLU A 123 9.71 5.77 14.38
C GLU A 123 10.79 5.12 13.50
N THR A 124 10.47 4.86 12.24
CA THR A 124 11.43 4.25 11.30
C THR A 124 12.59 5.20 11.01
N ARG A 125 12.34 6.49 10.78
CA ARG A 125 13.42 7.48 10.53
C ARG A 125 14.30 7.70 11.75
N ALA A 126 13.72 7.72 12.95
CA ALA A 126 14.47 7.88 14.19
C ALA A 126 15.45 6.73 14.43
N ARG A 127 15.07 5.51 14.03
CA ARG A 127 15.87 4.30 14.24
C ARG A 127 16.76 3.92 13.05
N ILE A 128 16.29 4.13 11.82
CA ILE A 128 16.97 3.72 10.58
C ILE A 128 16.92 4.88 9.55
N PRO A 129 17.69 5.96 9.75
CA PRO A 129 17.65 7.13 8.87
C PRO A 129 18.06 6.85 7.43
N SER A 130 18.81 5.76 7.19
CA SER A 130 19.23 5.31 5.85
C SER A 130 18.17 4.53 5.08
N CYS A 131 17.11 4.04 5.76
CA CYS A 131 16.06 3.26 5.11
C CYS A 131 15.15 4.17 4.28
N ARG A 132 14.88 3.77 3.04
CA ARG A 132 13.92 4.45 2.17
C ARG A 132 12.49 3.97 2.44
N LEU A 133 11.57 4.92 2.58
CA LEU A 133 10.16 4.70 2.94
C LEU A 133 9.23 5.19 1.83
N GLU A 134 8.60 4.25 1.14
CA GLU A 134 7.41 4.52 0.32
C GLU A 134 6.15 4.27 1.16
N VAL A 135 5.17 5.17 1.08
CA VAL A 135 3.86 4.94 1.67
C VAL A 135 2.81 4.77 0.58
N LEU A 136 2.09 3.65 0.60
CA LEU A 136 0.92 3.42 -0.23
C LEU A 136 -0.32 3.70 0.62
N ILE A 137 -0.95 4.85 0.41
CA ILE A 137 -2.02 5.35 1.29
C ILE A 137 -3.42 5.05 0.74
N PRO A 138 -4.45 4.95 1.61
CA PRO A 138 -5.84 5.03 1.17
C PRO A 138 -6.17 6.44 0.68
N ASP A 139 -7.39 6.64 0.19
CA ASP A 139 -7.85 7.95 -0.31
C ASP A 139 -8.26 8.93 0.81
N PHE A 140 -8.24 8.48 2.08
CA PHE A 140 -8.74 9.19 3.26
C PHE A 140 -10.13 9.84 3.08
N LYS A 141 -10.98 9.28 2.21
CA LYS A 141 -12.25 9.89 1.77
C LYS A 141 -12.10 11.32 1.22
N GLY A 142 -10.91 11.73 0.81
CA GLY A 142 -10.59 13.07 0.34
C GLY A 142 -10.27 14.08 1.44
N ASP A 143 -10.05 13.64 2.68
CA ASP A 143 -9.61 14.50 3.78
C ASP A 143 -8.19 15.01 3.52
N GLU A 144 -8.09 16.32 3.33
CA GLU A 144 -6.83 17.00 3.04
C GLU A 144 -5.93 17.11 4.27
N ALA A 145 -6.48 17.24 5.47
CA ALA A 145 -5.69 17.27 6.71
C ALA A 145 -5.03 15.92 6.98
N ALA A 146 -5.74 14.81 6.69
CA ALA A 146 -5.20 13.47 6.74
C ALA A 146 -4.03 13.30 5.75
N LEU A 147 -4.21 13.70 4.49
CA LEU A 147 -3.13 13.66 3.49
C LEU A 147 -1.90 14.48 3.93
N ARG A 148 -2.11 15.71 4.41
CA ARG A 148 -1.03 16.59 4.89
C ARG A 148 -0.29 15.98 6.07
N THR A 149 -1.00 15.33 7.00
CA THR A 149 -0.38 14.62 8.14
C THR A 149 0.65 13.59 7.68
N VAL A 150 0.35 12.84 6.61
CA VAL A 150 1.31 11.86 6.05
C VAL A 150 2.47 12.56 5.33
N LEU A 151 2.20 13.60 4.55
CA LEU A 151 3.23 14.35 3.81
C LEU A 151 4.20 15.09 4.74
N ASP A 152 3.70 15.68 5.83
CA ASP A 152 4.50 16.37 6.85
C ASP A 152 5.48 15.41 7.56
N ALA A 153 5.18 14.11 7.59
CA ALA A 153 6.09 13.08 8.08
C ALA A 153 7.25 12.77 7.12
N ARG A 154 7.22 13.29 5.88
CA ARG A 154 8.27 13.21 4.85
C ARG A 154 8.64 11.77 4.46
N PRO A 155 7.70 10.98 3.89
CA PRO A 155 8.06 9.76 3.18
C PRO A 155 8.97 10.07 1.99
N ASP A 156 9.75 9.08 1.51
CA ASP A 156 10.57 9.23 0.31
C ASP A 156 9.74 9.16 -0.98
N VAL A 157 8.60 8.45 -0.95
CA VAL A 157 7.64 8.36 -2.05
C VAL A 157 6.23 8.29 -1.45
N LEU A 158 5.30 9.07 -1.98
CA LEU A 158 3.88 8.93 -1.70
C LEU A 158 3.20 8.19 -2.86
N ASN A 159 2.58 7.06 -2.58
CA ASN A 159 1.88 6.22 -3.53
C ASN A 159 0.38 6.19 -3.23
N HIS A 160 -0.45 6.36 -4.25
CA HIS A 160 -1.87 6.07 -4.20
C HIS A 160 -2.31 5.44 -5.53
N ASN A 161 -2.78 4.20 -5.50
CA ASN A 161 -3.16 3.50 -6.72
C ASN A 161 -4.52 3.96 -7.26
N ILE A 162 -4.57 4.19 -8.58
CA ILE A 162 -5.81 4.40 -9.34
C ILE A 162 -6.53 3.06 -9.59
N GLU A 163 -5.77 1.97 -9.69
CA GLU A 163 -6.21 0.57 -9.78
C GLU A 163 -6.87 0.18 -11.11
N THR A 164 -7.76 0.99 -11.67
CA THR A 164 -8.44 0.70 -12.93
C THR A 164 -8.97 1.97 -13.61
N VAL A 165 -9.53 1.80 -14.80
CA VAL A 165 -10.07 2.86 -15.66
C VAL A 165 -11.42 3.38 -15.14
N PRO A 166 -11.85 4.62 -15.48
CA PRO A 166 -13.07 5.24 -14.96
C PRO A 166 -14.33 4.38 -15.07
N ARG A 167 -14.53 3.72 -16.22
CA ARG A 167 -15.70 2.88 -16.51
C ARG A 167 -15.83 1.70 -15.54
N LEU A 168 -14.72 1.11 -15.12
CA LEU A 168 -14.69 -0.05 -14.23
C LEU A 168 -14.60 0.32 -12.75
N TYR A 169 -14.32 1.59 -12.46
CA TYR A 169 -13.91 2.03 -11.14
C TYR A 169 -14.92 1.71 -10.03
N ARG A 170 -16.22 1.97 -10.24
CA ARG A 170 -17.25 1.68 -9.22
C ARG A 170 -17.43 0.19 -8.97
N THR A 171 -17.22 -0.64 -9.99
CA THR A 171 -17.29 -2.09 -9.89
C THR A 171 -16.09 -2.64 -9.11
N ALA A 172 -14.89 -2.14 -9.41
CA ALA A 172 -13.66 -2.56 -8.77
C ALA A 172 -13.52 -2.01 -7.33
N ARG A 173 -13.92 -0.75 -7.11
CA ARG A 173 -13.76 0.02 -5.87
C ARG A 173 -15.06 0.73 -5.47
N PRO A 174 -16.06 0.03 -4.92
CA PRO A 174 -17.36 0.64 -4.57
C PRO A 174 -17.24 1.86 -3.63
N GLY A 175 -16.29 1.83 -2.70
CA GLY A 175 -16.02 2.93 -1.75
C GLY A 175 -15.15 4.07 -2.31
N GLY A 176 -14.46 3.85 -3.44
CA GLY A 176 -13.57 4.83 -4.05
C GLY A 176 -14.26 5.71 -5.10
N ARG A 177 -13.62 6.81 -5.50
CA ARG A 177 -13.98 7.61 -6.68
C ARG A 177 -12.72 7.86 -7.52
N TYR A 178 -12.83 7.77 -8.84
CA TYR A 178 -11.69 7.91 -9.75
C TYR A 178 -11.09 9.32 -9.64
N GLU A 179 -11.95 10.33 -9.65
CA GLU A 179 -11.58 11.74 -9.56
C GLU A 179 -10.91 12.04 -8.20
N ARG A 180 -11.37 11.39 -7.13
CA ARG A 180 -10.77 11.55 -5.79
C ARG A 180 -9.36 10.97 -5.75
N ALA A 181 -9.13 9.82 -6.39
CA ALA A 181 -7.81 9.21 -6.44
C ALA A 181 -6.81 10.11 -7.21
N LEU A 182 -7.24 10.73 -8.30
CA LEU A 182 -6.44 11.75 -9.00
C LEU A 182 -6.18 12.98 -8.10
N GLN A 183 -7.22 13.48 -7.42
CA GLN A 183 -7.09 14.62 -6.51
C GLN A 183 -6.12 14.37 -5.35
N VAL A 184 -5.97 13.14 -4.86
CA VAL A 184 -4.97 12.80 -3.84
C VAL A 184 -3.56 13.08 -4.36
N LEU A 185 -3.26 12.67 -5.60
CA LEU A 185 -1.96 12.89 -6.23
C LEU A 185 -1.73 14.38 -6.54
N GLU A 186 -2.74 15.06 -7.09
CA GLU A 186 -2.69 16.52 -7.35
C GLU A 186 -2.38 17.31 -6.08
N ARG A 187 -3.11 17.03 -5.00
CA ARG A 187 -2.94 17.72 -3.71
C ARG A 187 -1.59 17.40 -3.09
N ALA A 188 -1.13 16.16 -3.21
CA ALA A 188 0.19 15.78 -2.72
C ALA A 188 1.30 16.56 -3.42
N ARG A 189 1.26 16.63 -4.75
CA ARG A 189 2.22 17.40 -5.55
C ARG A 189 2.14 18.89 -5.26
N ALA A 190 0.93 19.45 -5.10
CA ALA A 190 0.75 20.87 -4.79
C ALA A 190 1.29 21.24 -3.41
N TYR A 191 1.08 20.38 -2.41
CA TYR A 191 1.48 20.63 -1.02
C TYR A 191 2.95 20.34 -0.76
N ALA A 192 3.47 19.22 -1.28
CA ALA A 192 4.84 18.75 -1.03
C ALA A 192 5.53 18.33 -2.34
N PRO A 193 5.84 19.28 -3.25
CA PRO A 193 6.36 18.98 -4.60
C PRO A 193 7.72 18.27 -4.63
N ALA A 194 8.44 18.23 -3.50
CA ALA A 194 9.71 17.52 -3.38
C ALA A 194 9.54 16.02 -3.13
N ILE A 195 8.34 15.56 -2.77
CA ILE A 195 8.04 14.14 -2.54
C ILE A 195 7.48 13.56 -3.85
N PRO A 196 8.18 12.61 -4.50
CA PRO A 196 7.65 11.91 -5.67
C PRO A 196 6.33 11.21 -5.36
N THR A 197 5.38 11.39 -6.27
CA THR A 197 4.10 10.70 -6.33
C THR A 197 4.21 9.43 -7.17
N LYS A 198 3.40 8.43 -6.85
CA LYS A 198 3.32 7.16 -7.58
C LYS A 198 1.88 6.67 -7.62
N SER A 199 1.54 5.97 -8.69
CA SER A 199 0.29 5.24 -8.80
C SER A 199 0.50 3.90 -9.51
N GLY A 200 -0.52 3.06 -9.49
CA GLY A 200 -0.54 1.75 -10.11
C GLY A 200 -1.93 1.44 -10.68
N LEU A 201 -1.95 0.65 -11.74
CA LEU A 201 -3.15 0.15 -12.42
C LEU A 201 -3.01 -1.36 -12.64
N MET A 202 -4.07 -2.10 -12.35
CA MET A 202 -4.17 -3.52 -12.68
C MET A 202 -4.81 -3.69 -14.06
N VAL A 203 -4.20 -4.53 -14.87
CA VAL A 203 -4.74 -4.93 -16.19
C VAL A 203 -5.38 -6.32 -16.12
N GLY A 204 -6.33 -6.58 -17.01
CA GLY A 204 -7.11 -7.82 -17.09
C GLY A 204 -8.44 -7.79 -16.34
N LEU A 205 -8.94 -6.60 -15.95
CA LEU A 205 -10.26 -6.40 -15.34
C LEU A 205 -11.37 -6.19 -16.38
N GLY A 206 -11.00 -5.99 -17.64
CA GLY A 206 -11.91 -5.75 -18.77
C GLY A 206 -11.80 -4.34 -19.34
N GLU A 207 -10.73 -3.62 -19.01
CA GLU A 207 -10.35 -2.35 -19.60
C GLU A 207 -9.88 -2.51 -21.04
N GLU A 208 -10.19 -1.53 -21.87
CA GLU A 208 -9.68 -1.43 -23.23
C GLU A 208 -8.35 -0.68 -23.26
N TRP A 209 -7.54 -0.92 -24.29
CA TRP A 209 -6.22 -0.30 -24.43
C TRP A 209 -6.28 1.24 -24.38
N ASP A 210 -7.23 1.85 -25.08
CA ASP A 210 -7.37 3.30 -25.12
C ASP A 210 -7.77 3.89 -23.77
N GLU A 211 -8.54 3.15 -22.96
CA GLU A 211 -8.90 3.56 -21.60
C GLU A 211 -7.68 3.53 -20.66
N VAL A 212 -6.77 2.56 -20.85
CA VAL A 212 -5.50 2.52 -20.12
C VAL A 212 -4.63 3.72 -20.49
N VAL A 213 -4.51 4.02 -21.78
CA VAL A 213 -3.74 5.18 -22.26
C VAL A 213 -4.31 6.49 -21.73
N GLU A 214 -5.63 6.65 -21.72
CA GLU A 214 -6.31 7.81 -21.13
C GLU A 214 -6.02 7.91 -19.62
N THR A 215 -6.12 6.80 -18.89
CA THR A 215 -5.83 6.78 -17.45
C THR A 215 -4.37 7.17 -17.15
N LEU A 216 -3.42 6.76 -18.00
CA LEU A 216 -2.01 7.18 -17.86
C LEU A 216 -1.83 8.68 -18.12
N ARG A 217 -2.60 9.27 -19.04
CA ARG A 217 -2.60 10.72 -19.27
C ARG A 217 -3.18 11.48 -18.08
N ASP A 218 -4.28 10.98 -17.52
CA ASP A 218 -4.90 11.55 -16.32
C ASP A 218 -3.93 11.52 -15.14
N LEU A 219 -3.26 10.39 -14.90
CA LEU A 219 -2.23 10.28 -13.87
C LEU A 219 -1.09 11.28 -14.08
N ASN A 220 -0.55 11.37 -15.31
CA ASN A 220 0.52 12.33 -15.61
C ASN A 220 0.07 13.79 -15.46
N ALA A 221 -1.20 14.10 -15.73
CA ALA A 221 -1.77 15.43 -15.50
C ALA A 221 -1.95 15.74 -14.00
N ALA A 222 -2.38 14.75 -13.21
CA ALA A 222 -2.51 14.82 -11.76
C ALA A 222 -1.14 14.99 -11.06
N GLY A 223 -0.08 14.53 -11.71
CA GLY A 223 1.31 14.77 -11.34
C GLY A 223 1.95 13.62 -10.61
#